data_AF-A0A2P8FVW9-F1
#
_entry.id   AF-A0A2P8FVW9-F1
#
_cell.length_a   1.000
_cell.length_b   1.000
_cell.length_c   1.000
_cell.angle_alpha   90.00
_cell.angle_beta   90.00
_cell.angle_gamma   90.00
#
_symmetry.space_group_name_H-M   'P 1'
#
loop_
_entity.id
_entity.type
_entity.pdbx_description
1 polymer ?
#
loop_
_entity_poly.entity_id
_entity_poly.type
_entity_poly.pdbx_seq_one_letter_code
_entity_poly.pdbx_strand_id
1 'polypeptide(L)'
;MLRSYRNIFLYLLLFVCLAACRSSSKLSDYKGNIYLIRKVKSVNNWYVIYATKKDSVYKIIVQKENTDTLSCREKVNIGKYYKLILHSRKKDPPSLNGIPIRPMNSLDIQCYQYDEVTEFCIEPREGIYDLYSTESIKGNCYLGKIDLNK
;
A
#
# COMPACT_ATOMS: atom_id res chain seq x y z
N MET A 1 4.17 -50.73 37.35
CA MET A 1 4.40 -49.26 37.44
C MET A 1 4.71 -48.57 36.09
N LEU A 2 4.83 -49.27 34.94
CA LEU A 2 5.20 -48.66 33.65
C LEU A 2 4.03 -48.03 32.85
N ARG A 3 2.77 -48.33 33.19
CA ARG A 3 1.60 -47.78 32.49
C ARG A 3 1.26 -46.32 32.87
N SER A 4 1.75 -45.84 34.01
CA SER A 4 1.43 -44.50 34.52
C SER A 4 2.21 -43.39 33.77
N TYR A 5 3.47 -43.66 33.43
CA TYR A 5 4.35 -42.70 32.74
C TYR A 5 3.92 -42.40 31.29
N ARG A 6 3.22 -43.34 30.64
CA ARG A 6 2.72 -43.15 29.27
C ARG A 6 1.67 -42.04 29.19
N ASN A 7 0.82 -41.92 30.21
CA ASN A 7 -0.20 -40.87 30.26
C ASN A 7 0.40 -39.52 30.67
N ILE A 8 1.41 -39.53 31.56
CA ILE A 8 2.14 -38.32 31.95
C ILE A 8 2.87 -37.70 30.75
N PHE A 9 3.49 -38.52 29.90
CA PHE A 9 4.18 -38.03 28.70
C PHE A 9 3.22 -37.39 27.68
N LEU A 10 2.00 -37.93 27.54
CA LEU A 10 0.95 -37.36 26.68
C LEU A 10 0.48 -35.99 27.18
N TYR A 11 0.34 -35.79 28.50
CA TYR A 11 -0.02 -34.48 29.06
C TYR A 11 1.10 -33.45 28.91
N LEU A 12 2.36 -33.88 29.00
CA LEU A 12 3.51 -32.99 28.84
C LEU A 12 3.65 -32.49 27.39
N LEU A 13 3.31 -33.34 26.41
CA LEU A 13 3.34 -33.00 24.99
C LEU A 13 2.18 -32.05 24.59
N LEU A 14 1.02 -32.15 25.25
CA LEU A 14 -0.10 -31.24 25.06
C LEU A 14 0.20 -29.82 25.59
N PHE A 15 0.99 -29.71 26.66
CA PHE A 15 1.34 -28.43 27.28
C PHE A 15 2.32 -27.59 26.43
N VAL A 16 3.23 -28.26 25.69
CA VAL A 16 4.20 -27.59 24.80
C VAL A 16 3.49 -26.98 23.58
N CYS A 17 2.41 -27.57 23.09
CA CYS A 17 1.61 -27.01 22.00
C CYS A 17 0.85 -25.73 22.39
N LEU A 18 0.50 -25.55 23.67
CA LEU A 18 -0.21 -24.37 24.17
C LEU A 18 0.73 -23.18 24.46
N ALA A 19 2.03 -23.42 24.63
CA ALA A 19 3.03 -22.38 24.85
C ALA A 19 3.51 -21.70 23.56
N ALA A 20 3.13 -22.20 22.38
CA ALA A 20 3.39 -21.57 21.09
C ALA A 20 2.40 -20.43 20.79
N CYS A 21 2.15 -19.56 21.77
CA CYS A 21 1.47 -18.30 21.53
C CYS A 21 2.38 -17.41 20.67
N ARG A 22 2.02 -17.31 19.39
CA ARG A 22 2.56 -16.33 18.44
C ARG A 22 2.56 -14.96 19.10
N SER A 23 3.69 -14.27 19.01
CA SER A 23 3.78 -12.83 19.26
C SER A 23 2.81 -12.11 18.32
N SER A 24 1.61 -11.82 18.80
CA SER A 24 0.76 -10.81 18.19
C SER A 24 1.44 -9.49 18.50
N SER A 25 2.28 -9.02 17.57
CA SER A 25 2.69 -7.61 17.54
C SER A 25 1.41 -6.80 17.73
N LYS A 26 1.29 -6.08 18.84
CA LYS A 26 0.15 -5.22 19.12
C LYS A 26 -0.02 -4.32 17.90
N LEU A 27 -0.98 -4.65 17.04
CA LEU A 27 -1.43 -3.77 15.99
C LEU A 27 -2.20 -2.67 16.73
N SER A 28 -1.46 -1.72 17.28
CA SER A 28 -2.02 -0.43 17.67
C SER A 28 -2.88 0.01 16.50
N ASP A 29 -4.17 0.21 16.75
CA ASP A 29 -5.11 0.78 15.81
C ASP A 29 -4.63 2.20 15.47
N TYR A 30 -3.63 2.29 14.60
CA TYR A 30 -3.14 3.53 14.07
C TYR A 30 -4.28 4.07 13.22
N LYS A 31 -5.09 4.95 13.81
CA LYS A 31 -6.05 5.86 13.14
C LYS A 31 -5.37 6.81 12.14
N GLY A 32 -4.19 6.45 11.62
CA GLY A 32 -3.38 7.23 10.71
C GLY A 32 -3.34 6.65 9.31
N ASN A 33 -2.94 7.49 8.36
CA ASN A 33 -2.70 7.10 6.96
C ASN A 33 -1.31 6.46 6.81
N ILE A 34 -1.04 5.39 7.56
CA ILE A 34 0.23 4.66 7.53
C ILE A 34 0.10 3.43 6.65
N TYR A 35 1.03 3.27 5.71
CA TYR A 35 1.05 2.23 4.70
C TYR A 35 2.40 1.53 4.67
N LEU A 36 2.40 0.20 4.63
CA LEU A 36 3.60 -0.62 4.44
C LEU A 36 3.87 -0.80 2.95
N ILE A 37 5.06 -0.42 2.47
CA ILE A 37 5.44 -0.65 1.07
C ILE A 37 5.81 -2.11 0.88
N ARG A 38 5.09 -2.80 -0.01
CA ARG A 38 5.32 -4.21 -0.34
C ARG A 38 6.15 -4.40 -1.59
N LYS A 39 5.98 -3.51 -2.57
CA LYS A 39 6.63 -3.62 -3.87
C LYS A 39 6.74 -2.24 -4.51
N VAL A 40 7.85 -1.99 -5.19
CA VAL A 40 8.03 -0.84 -6.07
C VAL A 40 8.46 -1.37 -7.43
N LYS A 41 7.75 -0.97 -8.49
CA LYS A 41 8.11 -1.23 -9.88
C LYS A 41 8.37 0.08 -10.60
N SER A 42 9.20 0.03 -11.61
CA SER A 42 9.43 1.12 -12.55
C SER A 42 8.82 0.73 -13.90
N VAL A 43 7.93 1.56 -14.45
CA VAL A 43 7.29 1.37 -15.75
C VAL A 43 7.36 2.69 -16.50
N ASN A 44 8.06 2.74 -17.64
CA ASN A 44 8.31 3.97 -18.40
C ASN A 44 8.77 5.12 -17.48
N ASN A 45 8.05 6.25 -17.48
CA ASN A 45 8.35 7.42 -16.65
C ASN A 45 7.63 7.40 -15.27
N TRP A 46 7.22 6.24 -14.78
CA TRP A 46 6.39 6.10 -13.58
C TRP A 46 6.95 5.06 -12.61
N TYR A 47 6.72 5.28 -11.33
CA TYR A 47 6.79 4.29 -10.27
C TYR A 47 5.41 3.76 -9.95
N VAL A 48 5.31 2.44 -9.83
CA VAL A 48 4.11 1.73 -9.36
C VAL A 48 4.44 1.14 -7.99
N ILE A 49 3.83 1.70 -6.96
CA ILE A 49 4.08 1.36 -5.57
C ILE A 49 2.88 0.59 -5.04
N TYR A 50 3.12 -0.65 -4.62
CA TYR A 50 2.10 -1.46 -3.95
C TYR A 50 2.31 -1.34 -2.45
N ALA A 51 1.26 -0.91 -1.74
CA ALA A 51 1.29 -0.71 -0.31
C ALA A 51 0.11 -1.37 0.38
N THR A 52 0.29 -1.77 1.63
CA THR A 52 -0.79 -2.37 2.44
C THR A 52 -1.09 -1.52 3.66
N LYS A 53 -2.37 -1.34 3.98
CA LYS A 53 -2.84 -0.76 5.23
C LYS A 53 -4.01 -1.60 5.73
N LYS A 54 -3.88 -2.15 6.94
CA LYS A 54 -4.79 -3.17 7.48
C LYS A 54 -4.93 -4.32 6.45
N ASP A 55 -6.15 -4.64 6.04
CA ASP A 55 -6.45 -5.75 5.12
C ASP A 55 -6.59 -5.31 3.66
N SER A 56 -6.22 -4.07 3.33
CA SER A 56 -6.36 -3.52 1.97
C SER A 56 -5.01 -3.31 1.28
N VAL A 57 -4.98 -3.63 -0.01
CA VAL A 57 -3.85 -3.40 -0.92
C VAL A 57 -4.14 -2.18 -1.78
N TYR A 58 -3.14 -1.32 -1.94
CA TYR A 58 -3.22 -0.06 -2.68
C TYR A 58 -2.16 -0.06 -3.77
N LYS A 59 -2.55 0.32 -4.99
CA LYS A 59 -1.65 0.58 -6.12
C LYS A 59 -1.53 2.07 -6.32
N ILE A 60 -0.36 2.61 -6.02
CA ILE A 60 -0.06 4.04 -6.03
C ILE A 60 0.85 4.33 -7.22
N ILE A 61 0.45 5.27 -8.06
CA ILE A 61 1.15 5.68 -9.28
C ILE A 61 1.80 7.03 -9.01
N VAL A 62 3.12 7.11 -9.21
CA VAL A 62 3.92 8.32 -8.98
C VAL A 62 4.81 8.57 -10.18
N GLN A 63 4.83 9.79 -10.71
CA GLN A 63 5.71 10.13 -11.82
C GLN A 63 7.17 10.14 -11.37
N LYS A 64 8.07 9.66 -12.21
CA LYS A 64 9.51 9.83 -12.00
C LYS A 64 9.86 11.28 -12.23
N GLU A 65 10.54 11.86 -11.27
CA GLU A 65 11.06 13.22 -11.34
C GLU A 65 12.47 13.23 -10.78
N ASN A 66 13.32 14.16 -11.26
CA ASN A 66 14.60 14.41 -10.62
C ASN A 66 14.35 15.00 -9.25
N THR A 67 14.82 14.30 -8.23
CA THR A 67 14.60 14.65 -6.82
C THR A 67 15.67 15.58 -6.26
N ASP A 68 16.63 16.01 -7.09
CA ASP A 68 17.79 16.80 -6.69
C ASP A 68 17.42 18.18 -6.13
N THR A 69 16.24 18.71 -6.46
CA THR A 69 15.71 19.99 -5.96
C THR A 69 14.69 19.82 -4.84
N LEU A 70 14.33 18.58 -4.48
CA LEU A 70 13.31 18.29 -3.47
C LEU A 70 13.96 18.05 -2.11
N SER A 71 13.33 18.52 -1.03
CA SER A 71 13.72 18.20 0.36
C SER A 71 13.43 16.73 0.68
N CYS A 72 14.23 15.84 0.09
CA CYS A 72 14.02 14.42 0.19
C CYS A 72 14.36 13.92 1.58
N ARG A 73 13.36 13.49 2.35
CA ARG A 73 13.61 12.96 3.69
C ARG A 73 14.27 11.60 3.62
N GLU A 74 13.78 10.76 2.73
CA GLU A 74 14.35 9.43 2.48
C GLU A 74 13.83 8.86 1.16
N LYS A 75 14.57 7.89 0.60
CA LYS A 75 14.07 7.07 -0.50
C LYS A 75 13.00 6.11 -0.01
N VAL A 76 11.99 5.87 -0.85
CA VAL A 76 10.93 4.89 -0.59
C VAL A 76 11.53 3.49 -0.64
N ASN A 77 11.46 2.78 0.48
CA ASN A 77 12.03 1.45 0.65
C ASN A 77 10.94 0.39 0.88
N ILE A 78 11.13 -0.78 0.26
CA ILE A 78 10.30 -1.96 0.48
C ILE A 78 10.45 -2.41 1.94
N GLY A 79 9.35 -2.82 2.57
CA GLY A 79 9.32 -3.27 3.96
C GLY A 79 9.20 -2.15 5.00
N LYS A 80 9.22 -0.88 4.58
CA LYS A 80 9.07 0.28 5.48
C LYS A 80 7.65 0.87 5.45
N TYR A 81 7.27 1.46 6.57
CA TYR A 81 5.98 2.14 6.75
C TYR A 81 6.11 3.64 6.49
N TYR A 82 5.15 4.20 5.76
CA TYR A 82 5.10 5.63 5.43
C TYR A 82 3.73 6.22 5.71
N LYS A 83 3.69 7.49 6.11
CA LYS A 83 2.44 8.23 6.23
C LYS A 83 2.11 8.87 4.88
N LEU A 84 1.14 8.32 4.16
CA LEU A 84 0.80 8.73 2.80
C LEU A 84 -0.57 9.35 2.73
N ILE A 85 -0.72 10.47 2.03
CA ILE A 85 -2.04 11.02 1.69
C ILE A 85 -2.38 10.50 0.30
N LEU A 86 -3.33 9.57 0.21
CA LEU A 86 -3.72 8.95 -1.06
C LEU A 86 -4.93 9.67 -1.65
N HIS A 87 -4.86 9.99 -2.93
CA HIS A 87 -5.96 10.52 -3.74
C HIS A 87 -6.45 9.42 -4.67
N SER A 88 -7.75 9.18 -4.66
CA SER A 88 -8.37 8.09 -5.42
C SER A 88 -8.67 8.58 -6.83
N ARG A 89 -8.22 7.85 -7.86
CA ARG A 89 -8.51 8.20 -9.26
C ARG A 89 -10.00 8.12 -9.57
N LYS A 90 -10.73 7.21 -8.90
CA LYS A 90 -12.19 7.10 -9.01
C LYS A 90 -12.94 8.27 -8.37
N LYS A 91 -12.48 8.77 -7.22
CA LYS A 91 -13.14 9.87 -6.49
C LYS A 91 -12.78 11.24 -7.05
N ASP A 92 -11.52 11.39 -7.46
CA ASP A 92 -10.95 12.62 -8.00
C ASP A 92 -10.53 12.39 -9.47
N PRO A 93 -11.51 12.18 -10.38
CA PRO A 93 -11.23 11.96 -11.80
C PRO A 93 -10.62 13.22 -12.44
N PRO A 94 -9.87 13.08 -13.55
CA PRO A 94 -9.37 14.23 -14.28
C PRO A 94 -10.54 15.07 -14.78
N SER A 95 -10.37 16.39 -14.81
CA SER A 95 -11.38 17.32 -15.31
C SER A 95 -10.96 17.98 -16.61
N LEU A 96 -11.88 18.11 -17.56
CA LEU A 96 -11.70 18.94 -18.74
C LEU A 96 -12.57 20.20 -18.56
N ASN A 97 -11.96 21.38 -18.58
CA ASN A 97 -12.64 22.65 -18.33
C ASN A 97 -13.44 22.68 -17.02
N GLY A 98 -12.88 22.08 -15.95
CA GLY A 98 -13.53 21.99 -14.63
C GLY A 98 -14.64 20.93 -14.53
N ILE A 99 -15.00 20.26 -15.62
CA ILE A 99 -15.97 19.17 -15.61
C ILE A 99 -15.23 17.84 -15.40
N PRO A 100 -15.49 17.10 -14.31
CA PRO A 100 -14.85 15.81 -14.06
C PRO A 100 -15.25 14.78 -15.11
N ILE A 101 -14.28 14.21 -15.81
CA ILE A 101 -14.47 13.14 -16.78
C ILE A 101 -14.58 11.83 -16.00
N ARG A 102 -15.81 11.37 -15.79
CA ARG A 102 -16.09 10.09 -15.15
C ARG A 102 -16.32 9.00 -16.21
N PRO A 103 -15.91 7.75 -15.92
CA PRO A 103 -16.42 6.60 -16.65
C PRO A 103 -17.95 6.65 -16.78
N MET A 104 -18.48 6.43 -17.97
CA MET A 104 -19.93 6.20 -18.13
C MET A 104 -20.36 4.84 -17.51
N ASN A 105 -19.42 3.90 -17.36
CA ASN A 105 -19.66 2.61 -16.74
C ASN A 105 -18.44 2.17 -15.91
N SER A 106 -18.66 1.84 -14.64
CA SER A 106 -17.60 1.39 -13.72
C SER A 106 -17.10 -0.02 -14.01
N LEU A 107 -17.86 -0.81 -14.79
CA LEU A 107 -17.45 -2.14 -15.24
C LEU A 107 -16.46 -2.09 -16.42
N ASP A 108 -16.49 -1.01 -17.20
CA ASP A 108 -15.72 -0.90 -18.45
C ASP A 108 -14.31 -0.32 -18.23
N ILE A 109 -14.08 0.42 -17.13
CA ILE A 109 -12.76 1.01 -16.84
C ILE A 109 -11.96 0.10 -15.92
N GLN A 110 -11.23 -0.82 -16.55
CA GLN A 110 -10.15 -1.55 -15.91
C GLN A 110 -8.87 -0.72 -15.87
N CYS A 111 -8.68 0.22 -16.78
CA CYS A 111 -7.37 0.82 -17.04
C CYS A 111 -7.44 2.34 -17.29
N TYR A 112 -6.40 3.06 -16.90
CA TYR A 112 -6.28 4.51 -17.00
C TYR A 112 -5.00 4.86 -17.74
N GLN A 113 -5.13 5.69 -18.77
CA GLN A 113 -3.99 6.25 -19.48
C GLN A 113 -3.38 7.41 -18.66
N TYR A 114 -2.06 7.40 -18.54
CA TYR A 114 -1.27 8.42 -17.82
C TYR A 114 -0.40 9.25 -18.77
N ASP A 115 0.03 8.67 -19.88
CA ASP A 115 0.69 9.34 -21.00
C ASP A 115 0.41 8.57 -22.30
N GLU A 116 0.99 9.00 -23.42
CA GLU A 116 0.76 8.42 -24.74
C GLU A 116 1.06 6.91 -24.82
N VAL A 117 1.95 6.40 -23.98
CA VAL A 117 2.46 5.02 -24.05
C VAL A 117 2.25 4.22 -22.76
N THR A 118 1.73 4.86 -21.70
CA THR A 118 1.61 4.27 -20.37
C THR A 118 0.18 4.25 -19.90
N GLU A 119 -0.27 3.04 -19.60
CA GLU A 119 -1.58 2.76 -19.04
C GLU A 119 -1.41 1.86 -17.81
N PHE A 120 -2.25 2.11 -16.80
CA PHE A 120 -2.29 1.29 -15.59
C PHE A 120 -3.70 0.78 -15.34
N CYS A 121 -3.79 -0.52 -15.08
CA CYS A 121 -5.04 -1.16 -14.74
C CYS A 121 -5.22 -1.38 -13.23
N ILE A 122 -6.47 -1.36 -12.77
CA ILE A 122 -6.85 -1.96 -11.50
C ILE A 122 -6.63 -3.48 -11.57
N GLU A 123 -6.43 -4.11 -10.41
CA GLU A 123 -6.11 -5.54 -10.33
C GLU A 123 -7.09 -6.21 -9.34
N PRO A 124 -8.37 -6.42 -9.71
CA PRO A 124 -9.40 -6.88 -8.77
C PRO A 124 -9.10 -8.27 -8.17
N ARG A 125 -8.43 -9.14 -8.93
CA ARG A 125 -7.99 -10.46 -8.47
C ARG A 125 -6.96 -10.37 -7.32
N GLU A 126 -6.26 -9.25 -7.22
CA GLU A 126 -5.30 -8.94 -6.15
C GLU A 126 -5.91 -8.03 -5.06
N GLY A 127 -7.24 -7.81 -5.09
CA GLY A 127 -7.94 -6.94 -4.15
C GLY A 127 -7.76 -5.44 -4.42
N ILE A 128 -7.26 -5.05 -5.60
CA ILE A 128 -6.99 -3.65 -5.97
C ILE A 128 -8.11 -3.16 -6.89
N TYR A 129 -9.02 -2.36 -6.34
CA TYR A 129 -10.20 -1.86 -7.05
C TYR A 129 -10.08 -0.40 -7.47
N ASP A 130 -8.94 0.24 -7.24
CA ASP A 130 -8.69 1.63 -7.61
C ASP A 130 -7.19 1.90 -7.78
N LEU A 131 -6.87 2.98 -8.49
CA LEU A 131 -5.53 3.53 -8.58
C LEU A 131 -5.46 4.79 -7.72
N TYR A 132 -4.30 4.99 -7.10
CA TYR A 132 -4.08 6.11 -6.21
C TYR A 132 -2.90 6.95 -6.68
N SER A 133 -2.93 8.25 -6.42
CA SER A 133 -1.76 9.11 -6.44
C SER A 133 -1.48 9.62 -5.02
N THR A 134 -0.31 10.23 -4.81
CA THR A 134 0.04 10.84 -3.53
C THR A 134 1.02 11.98 -3.74
N GLU A 135 0.87 13.05 -2.98
CA GLU A 135 1.87 14.13 -2.90
C GLU A 135 2.96 13.83 -1.85
N SER A 136 2.74 12.82 -1.00
CA SER A 136 3.70 12.44 0.03
C SER A 136 4.97 11.79 -0.53
N ILE A 137 4.93 11.36 -1.81
CA ILE A 137 6.05 10.78 -2.54
C ILE A 137 6.16 11.49 -3.90
N LYS A 138 7.36 11.95 -4.24
CA LYS A 138 7.70 12.44 -5.59
C LYS A 138 8.88 11.65 -6.14
N GLY A 139 8.78 11.12 -7.35
CA GLY A 139 9.74 10.13 -7.84
C GLY A 139 9.84 8.94 -6.89
N ASN A 140 11.06 8.62 -6.45
CA ASN A 140 11.32 7.59 -5.43
C ASN A 140 11.58 8.17 -4.04
N CYS A 141 11.21 9.43 -3.82
CA CYS A 141 11.52 10.18 -2.62
C CYS A 141 10.27 10.43 -1.76
N TYR A 142 10.36 10.11 -0.47
CA TYR A 142 9.37 10.45 0.53
C TYR A 142 9.60 11.86 1.09
N LEU A 143 8.57 12.70 1.00
CA LEU A 143 8.60 14.10 1.45
C LEU A 143 8.01 14.31 2.85
N GLY A 144 7.21 13.35 3.34
CA GLY A 144 6.45 13.51 4.59
C GLY A 144 5.16 14.32 4.40
N LYS A 145 4.52 14.71 5.51
CA LYS A 145 3.40 15.66 5.45
C LYS A 145 3.90 16.99 4.91
N ILE A 146 3.35 17.41 3.77
CA ILE A 146 3.34 18.82 3.38
C ILE A 146 2.18 19.42 4.18
N ASP A 147 2.48 20.26 5.18
CA ASP A 147 1.45 21.08 5.79
C ASP A 147 1.05 22.12 4.74
N LEU A 148 -0.11 21.94 4.09
CA LEU A 148 -0.65 22.83 3.05
C LEU A 148 -1.13 24.19 3.60
N ASN A 149 -0.58 24.64 4.73
CA ASN A 149 -0.83 25.97 5.31
C ASN A 149 0.49 26.73 5.40
N LYS A 150 0.92 27.32 4.27
CA LYS A 150 1.79 28.49 4.30
C LYS A 150 1.49 29.39 3.11
#